data_AF-A0A0F9NQA8-F1
#
_entry.id   AF-A0A0F9NQA8-F1
#
_cell.length_a   1.000
_cell.length_b   1.000
_cell.length_c   1.000
_cell.angle_alpha   90.00
_cell.angle_beta   90.00
_cell.angle_gamma   90.00
#
_symmetry.space_group_name_H-M   'P 1'
#
loop_
_entity.id
_entity.type
_entity.pdbx_description
1 polymer ?
#
loop_
_entity_poly.entity_id
_entity_poly.type
_entity_poly.pdbx_seq_one_letter_code
_entity_poly.pdbx_strand_id
1 'polypeptide(L)'
;MIVEEFWIINWDGLPLFKYSSTRSLRIELIGGFLSAIQSFAKTVIDDGKGKYLNTISIGDHTYNFMTNEIYKLYFILKTSSKEKEKIINIYLRRFEDMFIEEFRRDLITFDGDISKFDKFDKKFIKTYDRIASIDSIKSAVADESMLSKYKDRVISNHLSPKQAVIHPAEFLRGKSTKDKLKFIAKILPKQLSTILNVKVSYKTIKNNPENPDNKASKGFIKEFEDYAYSLGVGKIGYTKITPNLVYKNATVLFPNAIVLMLEMDEAIIMKSPSFETYKMIMGTYKKLNKVTNKLTKFFRENNYGAQAGPSLGGVANYVVLARNAGLGWIGRLGLLITPEFGPRQRLSIIATSIENLPFNADPENPHSWIKDFCQKCGECIKGCPGKAILKQPLIKDTGHTHIDNSKCFPQFYKENACTLYA
;
A
#
# COMPACT_ATOMS: atom_id res chain seq x y z
N MET A 1 -4.89 8.66 9.45
CA MET A 1 -4.75 9.54 10.62
C MET A 1 -3.97 10.79 10.23
N ILE A 2 -4.48 11.97 10.57
CA ILE A 2 -3.74 13.23 10.43
C ILE A 2 -2.92 13.41 11.71
N VAL A 3 -1.61 13.57 11.57
CA VAL A 3 -0.75 13.94 12.70
C VAL A 3 -0.81 15.46 12.84
N GLU A 4 -1.46 15.93 13.90
CA GLU A 4 -1.58 17.36 14.18
C GLU A 4 -0.22 17.90 14.62
N GLU A 5 0.33 17.27 15.65
CA GLU A 5 1.62 17.58 16.26
C GLU A 5 2.32 16.28 16.71
N PHE A 6 3.65 16.27 16.68
CA PHE A 6 4.47 15.17 17.17
C PHE A 6 5.74 15.70 17.81
N TRP A 7 6.15 15.10 18.93
CA TRP A 7 7.34 15.49 19.68
C TRP A 7 8.17 14.29 20.07
N ILE A 8 9.47 14.55 20.21
CA ILE A 8 10.41 13.68 20.88
C ILE A 8 11.06 14.54 21.95
N ILE A 9 10.84 14.19 23.21
CA ILE A 9 11.41 14.88 24.36
C ILE A 9 12.20 13.88 25.21
N ASN A 10 13.25 14.32 25.90
CA ASN A 10 13.90 13.48 26.90
C ASN A 10 13.12 13.51 28.23
N TRP A 11 13.55 12.71 29.21
CA TRP A 11 12.95 12.69 30.54
C TRP A 11 13.11 13.99 31.34
N ASP A 12 13.99 14.89 30.94
CA ASP A 12 14.12 16.22 31.55
C ASP A 12 13.18 17.26 30.89
N GLY A 13 12.44 16.85 29.85
CA GLY A 13 11.53 17.72 29.10
C GLY A 13 12.21 18.53 27.99
N LEU A 14 13.50 18.27 27.69
CA LEU A 14 14.21 18.89 26.57
C LEU A 14 13.68 18.32 25.24
N PRO A 15 13.17 19.16 24.33
CA PRO A 15 12.68 18.72 23.03
C PRO A 15 13.84 18.46 22.06
N LEU A 16 14.00 17.21 21.63
CA LEU A 16 14.96 16.82 20.60
C LEU A 16 14.36 16.93 19.18
N PHE A 17 13.04 16.83 19.07
CA PHE A 17 12.33 16.98 17.80
C PHE A 17 10.90 17.49 17.99
N LYS A 18 10.42 18.24 17.00
CA LYS A 18 9.04 18.71 16.94
C LYS A 18 8.52 18.75 15.51
N TYR A 19 7.26 18.44 15.36
CA TYR A 19 6.51 18.63 14.12
C TYR A 19 5.14 19.21 14.44
N SER A 20 4.69 20.15 13.61
CA SER A 20 3.33 20.70 13.65
C SER A 20 2.84 20.98 12.24
N SER A 21 1.58 20.60 12.00
CA SER A 21 0.89 20.87 10.73
C SER A 21 0.52 22.35 10.53
N THR A 22 0.43 23.16 11.60
CA THR A 22 -0.06 24.55 11.55
C THR A 22 0.99 25.63 11.91
N ARG A 23 2.26 25.23 12.11
CA ARG A 23 3.44 26.11 12.29
C ARG A 23 3.41 27.14 13.44
N SER A 24 2.45 27.13 14.36
CA SER A 24 2.51 27.96 15.57
C SER A 24 2.57 27.11 16.83
N LEU A 25 3.76 26.96 17.42
CA LEU A 25 3.92 26.44 18.78
C LEU A 25 4.98 27.25 19.52
N ARG A 26 4.72 27.52 20.81
CA ARG A 26 5.75 27.83 21.81
C ARG A 26 6.06 26.52 22.53
N ILE A 27 7.27 25.99 22.38
CA ILE A 27 7.58 24.57 22.67
C ILE A 27 8.16 24.38 24.07
N GLU A 28 8.78 25.42 24.61
CA GLU A 28 9.58 25.35 25.83
C GLU A 28 8.71 25.03 27.05
N LEU A 29 7.44 25.48 27.05
CA LEU A 29 6.49 25.27 28.15
C LEU A 29 5.84 23.88 28.13
N ILE A 30 5.72 23.24 26.97
CA ILE A 30 4.99 21.97 26.82
C ILE A 30 5.89 20.77 27.13
N GLY A 31 7.16 20.79 26.73
CA GLY A 31 8.09 19.69 26.99
C GLY A 31 8.28 19.41 28.48
N GLY A 32 8.56 20.46 29.26
CA GLY A 32 8.67 20.36 30.72
C GLY A 32 7.38 19.90 31.40
N PHE A 33 6.22 20.42 30.96
CA PHE A 33 4.92 20.01 31.48
C PHE A 33 4.61 18.53 31.24
N LEU A 34 4.80 18.05 30.00
CA LEU A 34 4.52 16.66 29.64
C LEU A 34 5.49 15.69 30.34
N SER A 35 6.75 16.08 30.52
CA SER A 35 7.70 15.28 31.30
C SER A 35 7.33 15.24 32.79
N ALA A 36 6.96 16.39 33.38
CA ALA A 36 6.52 16.46 34.77
C ALA A 36 5.30 15.56 35.03
N ILE A 37 4.33 15.53 34.11
CA ILE A 37 3.19 14.62 34.19
C ILE A 37 3.62 13.16 34.17
N GLN A 38 4.55 12.77 33.30
CA GLN A 38 5.04 11.39 33.23
C GLN A 38 5.80 10.98 34.50
N SER A 39 6.60 11.88 35.04
CA SER A 39 7.31 11.68 36.32
C SER A 39 6.33 11.52 37.49
N PHE A 40 5.30 12.37 37.55
CA PHE A 40 4.23 12.27 38.54
C PHE A 40 3.47 10.95 38.41
N ALA A 41 3.06 10.57 37.20
CA ALA A 41 2.34 9.32 36.96
C ALA A 41 3.16 8.09 37.36
N LYS A 42 4.46 8.08 37.05
CA LYS A 42 5.37 7.02 37.47
C LYS A 42 5.47 6.89 39.00
N THR A 43 5.31 8.00 39.73
CA THR A 43 5.38 8.03 41.19
C THR A 43 4.07 7.62 41.85
N VAL A 44 2.92 7.93 41.23
CA VAL A 44 1.58 7.71 41.80
C VAL A 44 0.96 6.36 41.42
N ILE A 45 1.33 5.78 40.28
CA ILE A 45 0.85 4.46 39.86
C ILE A 45 1.62 3.38 40.62
N ASP A 46 1.20 3.16 41.86
CA ASP A 46 1.81 2.22 42.82
C ASP A 46 1.30 0.79 42.60
N ASP A 47 1.71 0.15 41.50
CA ASP A 47 1.45 -1.27 41.21
C ASP A 47 2.73 -2.13 41.25
N GLY A 48 3.84 -1.57 41.75
CA GLY A 48 5.16 -2.20 41.75
C GLY A 48 5.78 -2.38 40.35
N LYS A 49 5.15 -1.85 39.28
CA LYS A 49 5.62 -1.95 37.89
C LYS A 49 5.96 -0.59 37.23
N GLY A 50 5.83 0.53 37.95
CA GLY A 50 6.36 1.84 37.54
C GLY A 50 5.91 2.31 36.16
N LYS A 51 4.60 2.30 35.88
CA LYS A 51 4.07 2.55 34.53
C LYS A 51 3.98 4.04 34.19
N TYR A 52 4.34 4.36 32.95
CA TYR A 52 4.12 5.65 32.30
C TYR A 52 2.67 5.79 31.81
N LEU A 53 2.20 7.03 31.61
CA LEU A 53 0.91 7.25 30.94
C LEU A 53 1.05 6.96 29.46
N ASN A 54 0.11 6.20 28.90
CA ASN A 54 0.02 5.96 27.46
C ASN A 54 -0.77 7.06 26.74
N THR A 55 -1.71 7.72 27.42
CA THR A 55 -2.62 8.67 26.79
C THR A 55 -3.12 9.72 27.79
N ILE A 56 -3.26 10.97 27.34
CA ILE A 56 -3.93 12.06 28.07
C ILE A 56 -4.84 12.79 27.09
N SER A 57 -6.10 13.03 27.47
CA SER A 57 -7.04 13.82 26.66
C SER A 57 -7.27 15.19 27.30
N ILE A 58 -7.18 16.25 26.51
CA ILE A 58 -7.41 17.64 26.93
C ILE A 58 -8.29 18.29 25.86
N GLY A 59 -9.55 18.57 26.22
CA GLY A 59 -10.55 19.05 25.26
C GLY A 59 -10.76 18.02 24.14
N ASP A 60 -10.73 18.48 22.88
CA ASP A 60 -10.94 17.64 21.70
C ASP A 60 -9.68 16.90 21.21
N HIS A 61 -8.57 17.04 21.92
CA HIS A 61 -7.28 16.48 21.53
C HIS A 61 -6.82 15.40 22.50
N THR A 62 -6.10 14.42 21.94
CA THR A 62 -5.51 13.32 22.67
C THR A 62 -4.01 13.30 22.42
N TYR A 63 -3.23 13.30 23.50
CA TYR A 63 -1.78 13.17 23.52
C TYR A 63 -1.44 11.73 23.85
N ASN A 64 -0.80 11.04 22.91
CA ASN A 64 -0.47 9.63 23.02
C ASN A 64 1.03 9.48 23.19
N PHE A 65 1.44 8.71 24.18
CA PHE A 65 2.81 8.61 24.63
C PHE A 65 3.32 7.20 24.38
N MET A 66 4.59 7.14 24.01
CA MET A 66 5.36 5.92 24.02
C MET A 66 6.71 6.21 24.64
N THR A 67 7.04 5.46 25.69
CA THR A 67 8.26 5.66 26.47
C THR A 67 9.34 4.72 26.00
N ASN A 68 10.53 5.28 25.73
CA ASN A 68 11.74 4.54 25.50
C ASN A 68 12.65 4.68 26.72
N GLU A 69 12.73 3.64 27.54
CA GLU A 69 13.53 3.67 28.77
C GLU A 69 15.03 3.59 28.52
N ILE A 70 15.45 2.98 27.41
CA ILE A 70 16.87 2.81 27.06
C ILE A 70 17.53 4.16 26.81
N TYR A 71 16.89 5.00 25.99
CA TYR A 71 17.39 6.33 25.64
C TYR A 71 16.74 7.45 26.46
N LYS A 72 15.88 7.09 27.43
CA LYS A 72 15.14 8.01 28.28
C LYS A 72 14.39 9.08 27.49
N LEU A 73 13.61 8.63 26.51
CA LEU A 73 12.83 9.49 25.61
C LEU A 73 11.33 9.23 25.77
N TYR A 74 10.53 10.27 25.52
CA TYR A 74 9.10 10.19 25.28
C TYR A 74 8.81 10.57 23.82
N PHE A 75 8.10 9.69 23.13
CA PHE A 75 7.54 9.94 21.81
C PHE A 75 6.06 10.29 21.98
N ILE A 76 5.68 11.49 21.54
CA ILE A 76 4.38 12.06 21.87
C ILE A 76 3.67 12.43 20.59
N LEU A 77 2.47 11.88 20.39
CA LEU A 77 1.64 12.11 19.22
C LEU A 77 0.31 12.74 19.62
N LYS A 78 0.08 13.97 19.15
CA LYS A 78 -1.22 14.64 19.29
C LYS A 78 -2.11 14.32 18.09
N THR A 79 -3.31 13.86 18.41
CA THR A 79 -4.35 13.52 17.44
C THR A 79 -5.70 14.08 17.90
N SER A 80 -6.65 14.22 16.99
CA SER A 80 -8.06 14.38 17.38
C SER A 80 -8.54 13.18 18.21
N SER A 81 -9.50 13.40 19.11
CA SER A 81 -10.05 12.41 20.04
C SER A 81 -10.74 11.19 19.41
N LYS A 82 -10.88 11.15 18.08
CA LYS A 82 -11.61 10.09 17.34
C LYS A 82 -10.70 8.99 16.75
N GLU A 83 -9.39 9.08 16.93
CA GLU A 83 -8.43 8.17 16.30
C GLU A 83 -8.26 6.86 17.09
N LYS A 84 -8.10 5.73 16.38
CA LYS A 84 -7.98 4.40 17.00
C LYS A 84 -6.58 4.17 17.58
N GLU A 85 -6.50 3.77 18.85
CA GLU A 85 -5.25 3.50 19.59
C GLU A 85 -4.25 2.60 18.84
N LYS A 86 -4.76 1.56 18.17
CA LYS A 86 -3.91 0.65 17.37
C LYS A 86 -3.18 1.36 16.23
N ILE A 87 -3.79 2.36 15.61
CA ILE A 87 -3.19 3.14 14.51
C ILE A 87 -2.14 4.09 15.08
N ILE A 88 -2.48 4.77 16.17
CA ILE A 88 -1.57 5.64 16.94
C ILE A 88 -0.29 4.88 17.32
N ASN A 89 -0.42 3.68 17.87
CA ASN A 89 0.71 2.84 18.29
C ASN A 89 1.57 2.32 17.12
N ILE A 90 1.04 2.27 15.89
CA ILE A 90 1.84 1.95 14.69
C ILE A 90 2.69 3.16 14.29
N TYR A 91 2.11 4.35 14.35
CA TYR A 91 2.80 5.59 14.02
C TYR A 91 3.91 5.90 15.04
N LEU A 92 3.58 5.83 16.33
CA LEU A 92 4.54 6.04 17.43
C LEU A 92 5.76 5.12 17.28
N ARG A 93 5.55 3.80 17.20
CA ARG A 93 6.65 2.82 17.00
C ARG A 93 7.51 3.12 15.79
N ARG A 94 6.86 3.46 14.67
CA ARG A 94 7.59 3.75 13.44
C ARG A 94 8.43 5.01 13.53
N PHE A 95 7.93 6.05 14.20
CA PHE A 95 8.70 7.28 14.42
C PHE A 95 9.84 7.08 15.41
N GLU A 96 9.63 6.29 16.46
CA GLU A 96 10.69 5.86 17.36
C GLU A 96 11.79 5.09 16.63
N ASP A 97 11.44 4.00 15.93
CA ASP A 97 12.40 3.19 15.19
C ASP A 97 13.25 4.08 14.27
N MET A 98 12.61 4.98 13.54
CA MET A 98 13.28 5.91 12.63
C MET A 98 14.27 6.84 13.33
N PHE A 99 13.89 7.39 14.49
CA PHE A 99 14.71 8.34 15.23
C PHE A 99 15.88 7.63 15.91
N ILE A 100 15.61 6.51 16.58
CA ILE A 100 16.62 5.70 17.27
C ILE A 100 17.62 5.10 16.27
N GLU A 101 17.17 4.54 15.15
CA GLU A 101 18.08 3.98 14.14
C GLU A 101 19.08 5.02 13.62
N GLU A 102 18.66 6.27 13.50
CA GLU A 102 19.48 7.35 12.98
C GLU A 102 20.42 7.93 14.03
N PHE A 103 19.92 8.14 15.24
CA PHE A 103 20.62 8.94 16.25
C PHE A 103 21.05 8.14 17.49
N ARG A 104 20.92 6.80 17.52
CA ARG A 104 21.31 5.99 18.70
C ARG A 104 22.73 6.28 19.22
N ARG A 105 23.67 6.64 18.35
CA ARG A 105 25.05 6.97 18.75
C ARG A 105 25.08 8.34 19.43
N ASP A 106 24.45 9.32 18.80
CA ASP A 106 24.35 10.69 19.33
C ASP A 106 23.57 10.73 20.65
N LEU A 107 22.56 9.86 20.82
CA LEU A 107 21.78 9.70 22.04
C LEU A 107 22.58 9.09 23.21
N ILE A 108 23.56 8.23 22.93
CA ILE A 108 24.43 7.65 23.98
C ILE A 108 25.41 8.69 24.51
N THR A 109 25.95 9.53 23.62
CA THR A 109 26.92 10.58 23.97
C THR A 109 26.26 11.96 24.02
N PHE A 110 24.97 12.02 24.36
CA PHE A 110 24.21 13.26 24.29
C PHE A 110 24.63 14.22 25.40
N ASP A 111 25.01 15.43 25.00
CA ASP A 111 25.55 16.50 25.84
C ASP A 111 24.59 17.69 25.96
N GLY A 112 23.36 17.56 25.43
CA GLY A 112 22.37 18.64 25.38
C GLY A 112 22.35 19.41 24.05
N ASP A 113 23.30 19.19 23.13
CA ASP A 113 23.30 19.85 21.82
C ASP A 113 22.25 19.23 20.88
N ILE A 114 21.10 19.88 20.80
CA ILE A 114 19.96 19.44 19.98
C ILE A 114 20.17 19.61 18.47
N SER A 115 21.15 20.41 18.03
CA SER A 115 21.38 20.66 16.59
C SER A 115 21.73 19.38 15.81
N LYS A 116 22.24 18.37 16.52
CA LYS A 116 22.51 17.02 16.01
C LYS A 116 21.26 16.37 15.38
N PHE A 117 20.06 16.74 15.82
CA PHE A 117 18.79 16.16 15.37
C PHE A 117 18.07 16.96 14.28
N ASP A 118 18.55 18.15 13.89
CA ASP A 118 17.90 19.03 12.91
C ASP A 118 17.65 18.34 11.56
N LYS A 119 18.48 17.34 11.21
CA LYS A 119 18.36 16.57 9.97
C LYS A 119 17.12 15.65 9.96
N PHE A 120 16.53 15.37 11.12
CA PHE A 120 15.37 14.49 11.25
C PHE A 120 14.13 15.09 10.57
N ASP A 121 13.97 16.41 10.55
CA ASP A 121 12.81 17.11 9.94
C ASP A 121 12.49 16.61 8.54
N LYS A 122 13.48 16.61 7.64
CA LYS A 122 13.28 16.21 6.24
C LYS A 122 12.90 14.73 6.11
N LYS A 123 13.43 13.87 6.99
CA LYS A 123 13.16 12.44 6.98
C LYS A 123 11.81 12.12 7.61
N PHE A 124 11.45 12.83 8.68
CA PHE A 124 10.14 12.77 9.32
C PHE A 124 9.05 13.19 8.34
N ILE A 125 9.14 14.38 7.74
CA ILE A 125 8.16 14.88 6.75
C ILE A 125 8.01 13.90 5.58
N LYS A 126 9.12 13.44 4.98
CA LYS A 126 9.07 12.48 3.87
C LYS A 126 8.40 11.15 4.26
N THR A 127 8.62 10.69 5.49
CA THR A 127 8.06 9.43 5.96
C THR A 127 6.62 9.58 6.40
N TYR A 128 6.28 10.69 7.08
CA TYR A 128 4.91 11.08 7.38
C TYR A 128 4.11 11.24 6.10
N ASP A 129 4.58 12.00 5.10
CA ASP A 129 3.92 12.14 3.79
C ASP A 129 3.74 10.80 3.09
N ARG A 130 4.69 9.87 3.26
CA ARG A 130 4.60 8.53 2.69
C ARG A 130 3.61 7.65 3.44
N ILE A 131 3.59 7.68 4.76
CA ILE A 131 2.61 6.96 5.59
C ILE A 131 1.23 7.56 5.38
N ALA A 132 1.09 8.88 5.43
CA ALA A 132 -0.12 9.64 5.11
C ALA A 132 -0.56 9.46 3.65
N SER A 133 0.33 9.24 2.68
CA SER A 133 -0.09 8.88 1.31
C SER A 133 -0.65 7.46 1.22
N ILE A 134 -0.15 6.52 2.01
CA ILE A 134 -0.66 5.15 2.11
C ILE A 134 -1.95 5.11 2.95
N ASP A 135 -2.03 5.92 3.99
CA ASP A 135 -3.18 6.05 4.87
C ASP A 135 -4.26 6.93 4.25
N SER A 136 -3.96 7.90 3.38
CA SER A 136 -4.98 8.65 2.60
C SER A 136 -5.55 7.84 1.45
N ILE A 137 -4.77 6.88 0.92
CA ILE A 137 -5.23 5.86 -0.03
C ILE A 137 -6.22 4.89 0.65
N LYS A 138 -6.03 4.60 1.94
CA LYS A 138 -6.95 3.77 2.74
C LYS A 138 -8.09 4.58 3.40
N SER A 139 -7.84 5.82 3.80
CA SER A 139 -8.81 6.67 4.50
C SER A 139 -9.76 7.39 3.57
N ALA A 140 -9.42 7.55 2.28
CA ALA A 140 -10.39 7.96 1.26
C ALA A 140 -11.52 6.93 1.05
N VAL A 141 -11.39 5.75 1.66
CA VAL A 141 -12.43 4.72 1.76
C VAL A 141 -12.81 4.47 3.23
N ALA A 142 -12.56 5.41 4.16
CA ALA A 142 -12.84 5.28 5.59
C ALA A 142 -13.68 6.44 6.17
N ASP A 143 -14.14 7.37 5.34
CA ASP A 143 -15.23 8.25 5.76
C ASP A 143 -16.51 7.39 5.87
N GLU A 144 -16.80 6.90 7.07
CA GLU A 144 -17.96 6.04 7.35
C GLU A 144 -19.27 6.68 6.87
N SER A 145 -19.38 8.01 6.87
CA SER A 145 -20.56 8.69 6.33
C SER A 145 -20.70 8.41 4.83
N MET A 146 -19.59 8.46 4.08
CA MET A 146 -19.53 8.19 2.66
C MET A 146 -19.63 6.69 2.33
N LEU A 147 -19.14 5.82 3.19
CA LEU A 147 -19.24 4.36 3.03
C LEU A 147 -20.64 3.82 3.34
N SER A 148 -21.37 4.47 4.24
CA SER A 148 -22.69 4.02 4.68
C SER A 148 -23.69 3.85 3.52
N LYS A 149 -23.55 4.63 2.45
CA LYS A 149 -24.39 4.53 1.25
C LYS A 149 -24.13 3.29 0.39
N TYR A 150 -22.97 2.64 0.54
CA TYR A 150 -22.62 1.41 -0.17
C TYR A 150 -22.91 0.21 0.72
N LYS A 151 -24.16 -0.26 0.68
CA LYS A 151 -24.65 -1.37 1.53
C LYS A 151 -23.94 -2.68 1.22
N ASP A 152 -23.69 -2.97 -0.05
CA ASP A 152 -23.05 -4.21 -0.51
C ASP A 152 -21.51 -4.10 -0.59
N ARG A 153 -20.92 -3.13 0.10
CA ARG A 153 -19.46 -2.97 0.13
C ARG A 153 -18.80 -4.21 0.73
N VAL A 154 -17.70 -4.63 0.13
CA VAL A 154 -16.90 -5.75 0.58
C VAL A 154 -15.81 -5.25 1.52
N ILE A 155 -15.93 -5.62 2.79
CA ILE A 155 -15.00 -5.24 3.86
C ILE A 155 -14.04 -6.40 4.12
N SER A 156 -12.77 -6.09 4.39
CA SER A 156 -11.81 -7.11 4.84
C SER A 156 -12.27 -7.85 6.11
N ASN A 157 -11.96 -9.14 6.23
CA ASN A 157 -12.26 -9.99 7.39
C ASN A 157 -10.98 -10.61 8.00
N HIS A 158 -11.14 -11.56 8.92
CA HIS A 158 -10.00 -12.22 9.58
C HIS A 158 -9.11 -13.02 8.61
N LEU A 159 -9.69 -13.56 7.52
CA LEU A 159 -9.01 -14.27 6.43
C LEU A 159 -8.45 -13.33 5.34
N SER A 160 -8.52 -12.01 5.52
CA SER A 160 -7.98 -11.07 4.54
C SER A 160 -6.45 -11.03 4.54
N PRO A 161 -5.79 -11.01 3.37
CA PRO A 161 -4.35 -10.94 3.28
C PRO A 161 -3.81 -9.59 3.73
N LYS A 162 -2.59 -9.60 4.25
CA LYS A 162 -1.79 -8.37 4.37
C LYS A 162 -1.21 -8.04 3.00
N GLN A 163 -1.31 -6.79 2.59
CA GLN A 163 -0.63 -6.31 1.40
C GLN A 163 0.88 -6.27 1.65
N ALA A 164 1.66 -6.76 0.68
CA ALA A 164 3.10 -6.57 0.66
C ALA A 164 3.44 -5.08 0.53
N VAL A 165 4.27 -4.54 1.43
CA VAL A 165 4.69 -3.15 1.39
C VAL A 165 6.07 -3.06 0.75
N ILE A 166 6.15 -2.35 -0.37
CA ILE A 166 7.41 -2.04 -1.03
C ILE A 166 7.97 -0.72 -0.50
N HIS A 167 9.29 -0.68 -0.30
CA HIS A 167 10.02 0.47 0.23
C HIS A 167 10.85 1.18 -0.84
N PRO A 168 10.34 2.23 -1.50
CA PRO A 168 11.07 3.01 -2.50
C PRO A 168 12.49 3.44 -2.10
N ALA A 169 12.74 3.74 -0.83
CA ALA A 169 14.06 4.12 -0.35
C ALA A 169 15.09 2.99 -0.49
N GLU A 170 14.67 1.72 -0.34
CA GLU A 170 15.55 0.55 -0.42
C GLU A 170 16.12 0.37 -1.83
N PHE A 171 15.41 0.79 -2.88
CA PHE A 171 15.92 0.73 -4.26
C PHE A 171 17.14 1.60 -4.52
N LEU A 172 17.37 2.61 -3.68
CA LEU A 172 18.51 3.54 -3.79
C LEU A 172 19.63 3.20 -2.80
N ARG A 173 19.37 2.28 -1.86
CA ARG A 173 20.34 1.88 -0.84
C ARG A 173 21.51 1.18 -1.50
N GLY A 174 22.73 1.59 -1.15
CA GLY A 174 23.97 1.01 -1.70
C GLY A 174 24.25 1.32 -3.18
N LYS A 175 23.40 2.09 -3.88
CA LYS A 175 23.65 2.47 -5.28
C LYS A 175 24.62 3.64 -5.41
N SER A 176 25.37 3.65 -6.52
CA SER A 176 26.29 4.75 -6.87
C SER A 176 25.54 6.07 -7.08
N THR A 177 26.23 7.20 -6.96
CA THR A 177 25.65 8.53 -7.22
C THR A 177 25.09 8.63 -8.64
N LYS A 178 25.79 8.06 -9.62
CA LYS A 178 25.35 8.00 -11.02
C LYS A 178 24.03 7.24 -11.18
N ASP A 179 23.90 6.08 -10.53
CA ASP A 179 22.67 5.28 -10.61
C ASP A 179 21.50 5.93 -9.89
N LYS A 180 21.76 6.61 -8.77
CA LYS A 180 20.76 7.42 -8.06
C LYS A 180 20.23 8.55 -8.94
N LEU A 181 21.12 9.30 -9.61
CA LEU A 181 20.74 10.35 -10.55
C LEU A 181 19.95 9.78 -11.74
N LYS A 182 20.38 8.65 -12.31
CA LYS A 182 19.66 7.95 -13.40
C LYS A 182 18.26 7.53 -12.96
N PHE A 183 18.11 6.99 -11.74
CA PHE A 183 16.83 6.64 -11.16
C PHE A 183 15.93 7.87 -11.01
N ILE A 184 16.42 8.95 -10.43
CA ILE A 184 15.67 10.20 -10.26
C ILE A 184 15.21 10.74 -11.62
N ALA A 185 16.09 10.77 -12.62
CA ALA A 185 15.75 11.31 -13.93
C ALA A 185 14.74 10.46 -14.73
N LYS A 186 14.83 9.12 -14.64
CA LYS A 186 14.08 8.22 -15.54
C LYS A 186 12.93 7.46 -14.88
N ILE A 187 12.98 7.23 -13.57
CA ILE A 187 11.98 6.47 -12.81
C ILE A 187 11.06 7.40 -12.02
N LEU A 188 11.60 8.36 -11.28
CA LEU A 188 10.82 9.19 -10.36
C LEU A 188 9.63 9.91 -11.04
N PRO A 189 9.75 10.48 -12.25
CA PRO A 189 8.60 11.08 -12.93
C PRO A 189 7.46 10.09 -13.22
N LYS A 190 7.80 8.84 -13.57
CA LYS A 190 6.81 7.78 -13.79
C LYS A 190 6.16 7.40 -12.47
N GLN A 191 6.95 7.24 -11.41
CA GLN A 191 6.45 6.89 -10.09
C GLN A 191 5.54 7.97 -9.50
N LEU A 192 5.91 9.25 -9.61
CA LEU A 192 5.08 10.39 -9.21
C LEU A 192 3.77 10.42 -9.99
N SER A 193 3.84 10.23 -11.31
CA SER A 193 2.64 10.16 -12.15
C SER A 193 1.73 8.99 -11.74
N THR A 194 2.28 7.83 -11.42
CA THR A 194 1.53 6.69 -10.89
C THR A 194 0.84 7.05 -9.57
N ILE A 195 1.56 7.65 -8.61
CA ILE A 195 1.00 8.08 -7.32
C ILE A 195 -0.11 9.11 -7.51
N LEU A 196 0.06 10.09 -8.41
CA LEU A 196 -0.98 11.07 -8.72
C LEU A 196 -2.24 10.39 -9.27
N ASN A 197 -2.10 9.43 -10.18
CA ASN A 197 -3.24 8.68 -10.71
C ASN A 197 -3.91 7.82 -9.63
N VAL A 198 -3.15 7.21 -8.72
CA VAL A 198 -3.69 6.49 -7.57
C VAL A 198 -4.54 7.45 -6.70
N LYS A 199 -4.02 8.64 -6.38
CA LYS A 199 -4.80 9.66 -5.66
C LYS A 199 -6.08 10.04 -6.38
N VAL A 200 -6.05 10.16 -7.71
CA VAL A 200 -7.24 10.43 -8.54
C VAL A 200 -8.27 9.30 -8.43
N SER A 201 -7.85 8.03 -8.44
CA SER A 201 -8.73 6.86 -8.30
C SER A 201 -9.61 6.98 -7.05
N TYR A 202 -9.02 7.39 -5.92
CA TYR A 202 -9.74 7.54 -4.65
C TYR A 202 -10.49 8.87 -4.53
N LYS A 203 -9.88 9.99 -4.93
CA LYS A 203 -10.52 11.31 -4.85
C LYS A 203 -11.82 11.38 -5.65
N THR A 204 -11.91 10.63 -6.76
CA THR A 204 -13.07 10.65 -7.66
C THR A 204 -14.18 9.70 -7.24
N ILE A 205 -14.03 8.93 -6.16
CA ILE A 205 -15.12 8.06 -5.65
C ILE A 205 -16.35 8.89 -5.27
N LYS A 206 -16.17 10.11 -4.76
CA LYS A 206 -17.26 11.05 -4.46
C LYS A 206 -18.10 11.43 -5.69
N ASN A 207 -17.58 11.19 -6.90
CA ASN A 207 -18.27 11.46 -8.15
C ASN A 207 -19.15 10.27 -8.61
N ASN A 208 -19.28 9.21 -7.81
CA ASN A 208 -20.28 8.18 -8.09
C ASN A 208 -21.69 8.78 -8.04
N PRO A 209 -22.60 8.35 -8.94
CA PRO A 209 -23.99 8.79 -8.90
C PRO A 209 -24.64 8.40 -7.57
N GLU A 210 -25.64 9.17 -7.14
CA GLU A 210 -26.37 8.89 -5.90
C GLU A 210 -27.19 7.60 -6.00
N ASN A 211 -27.82 7.38 -7.16
CA ASN A 211 -28.63 6.21 -7.48
C ASN A 211 -28.05 5.51 -8.73
N PRO A 212 -26.95 4.73 -8.57
CA PRO A 212 -26.34 4.04 -9.69
C PRO A 212 -27.25 2.95 -10.26
N ASP A 213 -27.26 2.82 -11.59
CA ASP A 213 -27.86 1.66 -12.24
C ASP A 213 -27.08 0.37 -11.90
N ASN A 214 -27.77 -0.76 -11.84
CA ASN A 214 -27.19 -2.07 -11.53
C ASN A 214 -27.31 -3.10 -12.68
N LYS A 215 -27.97 -2.73 -13.78
CA LYS A 215 -28.07 -3.57 -14.98
C LYS A 215 -27.52 -2.84 -16.19
N ALA A 216 -26.60 -3.48 -16.88
CA ALA A 216 -26.05 -2.99 -18.13
C ALA A 216 -26.63 -3.74 -19.33
N SER A 217 -26.86 -3.01 -20.42
CA SER A 217 -27.20 -3.63 -21.70
C SER A 217 -25.96 -4.32 -22.28
N LYS A 218 -26.16 -5.35 -23.12
CA LYS A 218 -25.06 -5.97 -23.87
C LYS A 218 -24.32 -4.95 -24.75
N GLY A 219 -25.04 -3.95 -25.27
CA GLY A 219 -24.46 -2.85 -26.06
C GLY A 219 -23.48 -2.01 -25.26
N PHE A 220 -23.83 -1.63 -24.03
CA PHE A 220 -22.94 -0.87 -23.16
C PHE A 220 -21.68 -1.66 -22.78
N ILE A 221 -21.83 -2.95 -22.45
CA ILE A 221 -20.68 -3.80 -22.13
C ILE A 221 -19.73 -3.89 -23.32
N LYS A 222 -20.26 -4.09 -24.53
CA LYS A 222 -19.46 -4.11 -25.76
C LYS A 222 -18.77 -2.77 -26.01
N GLU A 223 -19.47 -1.66 -25.86
CA GLU A 223 -18.90 -0.31 -26.02
C GLU A 223 -17.75 -0.06 -25.02
N PHE A 224 -17.94 -0.48 -23.77
CA PHE A 224 -16.88 -0.43 -22.75
C PHE A 224 -15.66 -1.27 -23.17
N GLU A 225 -15.86 -2.50 -23.62
CA GLU A 225 -14.78 -3.38 -24.05
C GLU A 225 -14.02 -2.77 -25.23
N ASP A 226 -14.74 -2.33 -26.27
CA ASP A 226 -14.17 -1.67 -27.44
C ASP A 226 -13.35 -0.43 -27.03
N TYR A 227 -13.88 0.39 -26.10
CA TYR A 227 -13.15 1.54 -25.57
C TYR A 227 -11.90 1.12 -24.78
N ALA A 228 -11.99 0.11 -23.93
CA ALA A 228 -10.85 -0.40 -23.17
C ALA A 228 -9.74 -0.96 -24.09
N TYR A 229 -10.12 -1.73 -25.12
CA TYR A 229 -9.18 -2.23 -26.13
C TYR A 229 -8.54 -1.09 -26.93
N SER A 230 -9.29 -0.04 -27.29
CA SER A 230 -8.74 1.16 -27.96
C SER A 230 -7.67 1.90 -27.12
N LEU A 231 -7.74 1.77 -25.79
CA LEU A 231 -6.76 2.33 -24.85
C LEU A 231 -5.55 1.40 -24.63
N GLY A 232 -5.56 0.23 -25.26
CA GLY A 232 -4.51 -0.78 -25.24
C GLY A 232 -4.58 -1.75 -24.07
N VAL A 233 -5.75 -1.95 -23.44
CA VAL A 233 -5.99 -3.11 -22.55
C VAL A 233 -5.85 -4.38 -23.39
N GLY A 234 -5.11 -5.37 -22.91
CA GLY A 234 -4.89 -6.62 -23.64
C GLY A 234 -5.97 -7.66 -23.41
N LYS A 235 -6.56 -7.70 -22.20
CA LYS A 235 -7.62 -8.63 -21.84
C LYS A 235 -8.49 -8.09 -20.71
N ILE A 236 -9.76 -8.47 -20.72
CA ILE A 236 -10.78 -8.09 -19.74
C ILE A 236 -11.42 -9.36 -19.18
N GLY A 237 -11.64 -9.39 -17.87
CA GLY A 237 -12.36 -10.50 -17.22
C GLY A 237 -13.29 -9.99 -16.14
N TYR A 238 -14.34 -10.76 -15.85
CA TYR A 238 -15.42 -10.39 -14.94
C TYR A 238 -15.49 -11.37 -13.78
N THR A 239 -15.50 -10.85 -12.54
CA THR A 239 -15.50 -11.68 -11.32
C THR A 239 -16.22 -10.99 -10.19
N LYS A 240 -16.50 -11.74 -9.13
CA LYS A 240 -16.91 -11.22 -7.83
C LYS A 240 -15.72 -11.06 -6.89
N ILE A 241 -15.80 -10.09 -5.99
CA ILE A 241 -14.85 -9.83 -4.91
C ILE A 241 -15.45 -10.39 -3.63
N THR A 242 -14.67 -11.21 -2.93
CA THR A 242 -15.02 -11.75 -1.63
C THR A 242 -14.13 -11.13 -0.53
N PRO A 243 -14.60 -11.06 0.73
CA PRO A 243 -13.85 -10.44 1.85
C PRO A 243 -12.42 -10.95 2.03
N ASN A 244 -12.19 -12.25 1.84
CA ASN A 244 -10.87 -12.88 1.95
C ASN A 244 -9.89 -12.47 0.83
N LEU A 245 -10.34 -11.74 -0.20
CA LEU A 245 -9.48 -11.18 -1.25
C LEU A 245 -9.17 -9.71 -1.03
N VAL A 246 -9.95 -9.00 -0.21
CA VAL A 246 -9.71 -7.59 0.16
C VAL A 246 -8.56 -7.54 1.16
N TYR A 247 -7.62 -6.59 1.00
CA TYR A 247 -6.51 -6.47 1.93
C TYR A 247 -6.97 -5.98 3.31
N LYS A 248 -6.27 -6.37 4.38
CA LYS A 248 -6.60 -5.92 5.75
C LYS A 248 -6.74 -4.40 5.84
N ASN A 249 -7.82 -3.96 6.47
CA ASN A 249 -8.21 -2.56 6.67
C ASN A 249 -8.52 -1.82 5.36
N ALA A 250 -8.90 -2.53 4.31
CA ALA A 250 -9.40 -1.96 3.08
C ALA A 250 -10.87 -2.33 2.87
N THR A 251 -11.54 -1.53 2.05
CA THR A 251 -12.94 -1.71 1.67
C THR A 251 -13.05 -1.54 0.15
N VAL A 252 -13.90 -2.34 -0.47
CA VAL A 252 -14.30 -2.19 -1.86
C VAL A 252 -15.79 -1.88 -1.89
N LEU A 253 -16.19 -0.85 -2.63
CA LEU A 253 -17.55 -0.31 -2.57
C LEU A 253 -18.59 -1.19 -3.24
N PHE A 254 -18.15 -2.05 -4.16
CA PHE A 254 -19.02 -2.92 -4.91
C PHE A 254 -18.46 -4.35 -4.96
N PRO A 255 -19.33 -5.37 -4.96
CA PRO A 255 -18.90 -6.77 -4.95
C PRO A 255 -18.53 -7.30 -6.33
N ASN A 256 -18.93 -6.64 -7.42
CA ASN A 256 -18.64 -7.08 -8.78
C ASN A 256 -17.46 -6.30 -9.33
N ALA A 257 -16.58 -6.98 -10.07
CA ALA A 257 -15.34 -6.40 -10.56
C ALA A 257 -14.99 -6.82 -11.98
N ILE A 258 -14.43 -5.86 -12.69
CA ILE A 258 -13.83 -6.01 -14.01
C ILE A 258 -12.32 -5.96 -13.85
N VAL A 259 -11.64 -7.04 -14.19
CA VAL A 259 -10.18 -7.12 -14.19
C VAL A 259 -9.66 -6.64 -15.54
N LEU A 260 -8.78 -5.64 -15.51
CA LEU A 260 -8.11 -5.11 -16.69
C LEU A 260 -6.65 -5.55 -16.70
N MET A 261 -6.22 -6.08 -17.85
CA MET A 261 -4.86 -6.55 -18.07
C MET A 261 -4.14 -5.68 -19.08
N LEU A 262 -2.90 -5.29 -18.75
CA LEU A 262 -2.01 -4.62 -19.69
C LEU A 262 -0.73 -5.42 -19.81
N GLU A 263 -0.42 -5.85 -21.03
CA GLU A 263 0.82 -6.56 -21.36
C GLU A 263 2.04 -5.65 -21.14
N MET A 264 3.12 -6.27 -20.66
CA MET A 264 4.45 -5.70 -20.61
C MET A 264 5.24 -6.11 -21.84
N ASP A 265 6.03 -5.18 -22.38
CA ASP A 265 6.86 -5.39 -23.56
C ASP A 265 7.75 -6.64 -23.44
N GLU A 266 7.58 -7.58 -24.36
CA GLU A 266 8.26 -8.87 -24.37
C GLU A 266 9.78 -8.74 -24.50
N ALA A 267 10.25 -7.93 -25.46
CA ALA A 267 11.67 -7.75 -25.71
C ALA A 267 12.38 -7.10 -24.52
N ILE A 268 11.69 -6.23 -23.77
CA ILE A 268 12.26 -5.55 -22.60
C ILE A 268 12.18 -6.44 -21.35
N ILE A 269 11.11 -7.21 -21.15
CA ILE A 269 10.99 -8.09 -19.96
C ILE A 269 11.96 -9.27 -20.04
N MET A 270 12.31 -9.75 -21.24
CA MET A 270 13.35 -10.78 -21.44
C MET A 270 14.76 -10.33 -21.07
N LYS A 271 14.96 -9.04 -20.77
CA LYS A 271 16.21 -8.48 -20.25
C LYS A 271 16.21 -8.38 -18.72
N SER A 272 15.31 -9.08 -18.03
CA SER A 272 15.20 -9.04 -16.57
C SER A 272 16.29 -9.88 -15.91
N PRO A 273 17.01 -9.39 -14.89
CA PRO A 273 16.82 -8.09 -14.24
C PRO A 273 17.59 -6.97 -14.93
N SER A 274 16.92 -5.85 -15.27
CA SER A 274 17.61 -4.66 -15.76
C SER A 274 16.90 -3.36 -15.39
N PHE A 275 17.64 -2.25 -15.47
CA PHE A 275 17.08 -0.91 -15.29
C PHE A 275 16.01 -0.59 -16.34
N GLU A 276 16.17 -1.03 -17.58
CA GLU A 276 15.19 -0.78 -18.65
C GLU A 276 13.90 -1.57 -18.42
N THR A 277 14.01 -2.81 -17.94
CA THR A 277 12.86 -3.60 -17.46
C THR A 277 12.10 -2.84 -16.38
N TYR A 278 12.79 -2.33 -15.35
CA TYR A 278 12.15 -1.59 -14.27
C TYR A 278 11.43 -0.31 -14.76
N LYS A 279 12.09 0.43 -15.65
CA LYS A 279 11.53 1.63 -16.28
C LYS A 279 10.29 1.32 -17.11
N MET A 280 10.29 0.21 -17.86
CA MET A 280 9.12 -0.27 -18.60
C MET A 280 7.99 -0.64 -17.64
N ILE A 281 8.26 -1.42 -16.58
CA ILE A 281 7.27 -1.80 -15.56
C ILE A 281 6.59 -0.56 -14.97
N MET A 282 7.37 0.47 -14.61
CA MET A 282 6.81 1.74 -14.10
C MET A 282 6.00 2.50 -15.14
N GLY A 283 6.38 2.40 -16.42
CA GLY A 283 5.60 2.89 -17.55
C GLY A 283 4.25 2.18 -17.67
N THR A 284 4.24 0.85 -17.56
CA THR A 284 3.03 0.02 -17.59
C THR A 284 2.09 0.36 -16.43
N TYR A 285 2.61 0.50 -15.20
CA TYR A 285 1.82 0.98 -14.05
C TYR A 285 1.19 2.35 -14.30
N LYS A 286 1.97 3.30 -14.83
CA LYS A 286 1.47 4.64 -15.17
C LYS A 286 0.34 4.57 -16.21
N LYS A 287 0.55 3.82 -17.31
CA LYS A 287 -0.43 3.67 -18.39
C LYS A 287 -1.71 3.00 -17.86
N LEU A 288 -1.58 1.87 -17.18
CA LEU A 288 -2.72 1.10 -16.68
C LEU A 288 -3.56 1.94 -15.71
N ASN A 289 -2.96 2.61 -14.73
CA ASN A 289 -3.72 3.46 -13.80
C ASN A 289 -4.49 4.59 -14.51
N LYS A 290 -3.88 5.22 -15.53
CA LYS A 290 -4.56 6.25 -16.33
C LYS A 290 -5.76 5.66 -17.08
N VAL A 291 -5.60 4.47 -17.67
CA VAL A 291 -6.66 3.75 -18.38
C VAL A 291 -7.78 3.33 -17.42
N THR A 292 -7.46 2.73 -16.27
CA THR A 292 -8.44 2.35 -15.24
C THR A 292 -9.27 3.57 -14.80
N ASN A 293 -8.63 4.72 -14.56
CA ASN A 293 -9.35 5.94 -14.17
C ASN A 293 -10.26 6.47 -15.29
N LYS A 294 -9.82 6.42 -16.55
CA LYS A 294 -10.66 6.80 -17.70
C LYS A 294 -11.89 5.91 -17.83
N LEU A 295 -11.71 4.60 -17.76
CA LEU A 295 -12.80 3.63 -17.86
C LEU A 295 -13.75 3.73 -16.65
N THR A 296 -13.23 3.95 -15.46
CA THR A 296 -14.05 4.19 -14.26
C THR A 296 -14.87 5.48 -14.41
N LYS A 297 -14.31 6.53 -15.01
CA LYS A 297 -15.04 7.77 -15.32
C LYS A 297 -16.17 7.50 -16.32
N PHE A 298 -15.90 6.74 -17.38
CA PHE A 298 -16.91 6.35 -18.37
C PHE A 298 -18.12 5.65 -17.75
N PHE A 299 -17.90 4.78 -16.76
CA PHE A 299 -19.00 4.12 -16.04
C PHE A 299 -19.87 5.15 -15.29
N ARG A 300 -19.23 6.07 -14.57
CA ARG A 300 -19.94 7.12 -13.81
C ARG A 300 -20.71 8.08 -14.72
N GLU A 301 -20.14 8.43 -15.87
CA GLU A 301 -20.79 9.27 -16.89
C GLU A 301 -22.01 8.58 -17.53
N ASN A 302 -22.07 7.25 -17.48
CA ASN A 302 -23.21 6.44 -17.91
C ASN A 302 -24.06 5.94 -16.72
N ASN A 303 -24.06 6.68 -15.61
CA ASN A 303 -24.86 6.42 -14.41
C ASN A 303 -24.58 5.08 -13.67
N TYR A 304 -23.44 4.42 -13.93
CA TYR A 304 -23.00 3.26 -13.16
C TYR A 304 -22.08 3.65 -12.01
N GLY A 305 -22.29 3.03 -10.84
CA GLY A 305 -21.37 3.12 -9.72
C GLY A 305 -20.06 2.43 -10.07
N ALA A 306 -18.93 3.10 -9.85
CA ALA A 306 -17.62 2.55 -10.15
C ALA A 306 -16.50 3.02 -9.21
N GLN A 307 -15.60 2.11 -8.87
CA GLN A 307 -14.40 2.34 -8.08
C GLN A 307 -13.18 1.79 -8.82
N ALA A 308 -12.24 2.67 -9.16
CA ALA A 308 -10.95 2.28 -9.70
C ALA A 308 -10.11 1.58 -8.62
N GLY A 309 -9.65 0.37 -8.92
CA GLY A 309 -8.65 -0.37 -8.17
C GLY A 309 -7.28 -0.26 -8.86
N PRO A 310 -6.40 0.66 -8.42
CA PRO A 310 -5.17 0.96 -9.13
C PRO A 310 -4.18 -0.21 -9.08
N SER A 311 -3.44 -0.38 -10.18
CA SER A 311 -2.44 -1.46 -10.33
C SER A 311 -1.29 -1.37 -9.33
N LEU A 312 -0.95 -0.17 -8.86
CA LEU A 312 -0.03 0.05 -7.74
C LEU A 312 -0.81 0.50 -6.51
N GLY A 313 -0.64 -0.19 -5.37
CA GLY A 313 -1.33 0.15 -4.13
C GLY A 313 -2.81 -0.28 -4.10
N GLY A 314 -3.20 -1.23 -4.94
CA GLY A 314 -4.57 -1.75 -5.01
C GLY A 314 -5.11 -2.30 -3.69
N VAL A 315 -6.43 -2.44 -3.62
CA VAL A 315 -7.19 -2.75 -2.38
C VAL A 315 -7.52 -4.23 -2.19
N ALA A 316 -7.23 -5.08 -3.18
CA ALA A 316 -7.51 -6.51 -3.14
C ALA A 316 -6.44 -7.32 -3.89
N ASN A 317 -6.48 -8.65 -3.77
CA ASN A 317 -5.58 -9.56 -4.47
C ASN A 317 -6.03 -9.77 -5.93
N TYR A 318 -5.50 -8.92 -6.82
CA TYR A 318 -5.89 -8.92 -8.23
C TYR A 318 -5.47 -10.16 -9.00
N VAL A 319 -4.41 -10.85 -8.56
CA VAL A 319 -3.97 -12.12 -9.18
C VAL A 319 -5.03 -13.20 -9.00
N VAL A 320 -5.62 -13.28 -7.80
CA VAL A 320 -6.72 -14.23 -7.52
C VAL A 320 -8.00 -13.81 -8.23
N LEU A 321 -8.31 -12.51 -8.28
CA LEU A 321 -9.46 -12.01 -9.04
C LEU A 321 -9.34 -12.34 -10.54
N ALA A 322 -8.15 -12.18 -11.14
CA ALA A 322 -7.92 -12.52 -12.54
C ALA A 322 -8.07 -14.02 -12.81
N ARG A 323 -7.61 -14.87 -11.89
CA ARG A 323 -7.89 -16.31 -11.95
C ARG A 323 -9.38 -16.60 -11.85
N ASN A 324 -10.09 -16.00 -10.90
CA ASN A 324 -11.53 -16.22 -10.73
C ASN A 324 -12.33 -15.71 -11.94
N ALA A 325 -11.83 -14.69 -12.64
CA ALA A 325 -12.35 -14.18 -13.90
C ALA A 325 -12.05 -15.07 -15.13
N GLY A 326 -11.39 -16.22 -14.94
CA GLY A 326 -11.04 -17.13 -16.04
C GLY A 326 -9.92 -16.63 -16.96
N LEU A 327 -9.13 -15.62 -16.55
CA LEU A 327 -8.11 -15.03 -17.42
C LEU A 327 -6.81 -15.83 -17.53
N GLY A 328 -6.56 -16.71 -16.56
CA GLY A 328 -5.35 -17.50 -16.43
C GLY A 328 -5.31 -18.25 -15.12
N TRP A 329 -4.14 -18.77 -14.76
CA TRP A 329 -3.93 -19.49 -13.52
C TRP A 329 -2.66 -19.06 -12.79
N ILE A 330 -2.61 -19.25 -11.48
CA ILE A 330 -1.50 -18.80 -10.66
C ILE A 330 -0.39 -19.85 -10.71
N GLY A 331 0.78 -19.46 -11.24
CA GLY A 331 1.95 -20.33 -11.30
C GLY A 331 2.77 -20.33 -10.00
N ARG A 332 3.81 -21.16 -9.94
CA ARG A 332 4.76 -21.20 -8.80
C ARG A 332 5.49 -19.88 -8.57
N LEU A 333 5.63 -19.04 -9.60
CA LEU A 333 6.19 -17.70 -9.44
C LEU A 333 5.24 -16.70 -8.75
N GLY A 334 4.06 -17.14 -8.30
CA GLY A 334 3.11 -16.32 -7.54
C GLY A 334 2.38 -15.26 -8.36
N LEU A 335 2.58 -15.23 -9.68
CA LEU A 335 1.87 -14.37 -10.62
C LEU A 335 0.83 -15.18 -11.40
N LEU A 336 -0.14 -14.46 -11.96
CA LEU A 336 -1.04 -15.01 -12.98
C LEU A 336 -0.22 -15.33 -14.23
N ILE A 337 -0.42 -16.52 -14.80
CA ILE A 337 0.06 -16.90 -16.12
C ILE A 337 -1.17 -16.98 -17.02
N THR A 338 -1.14 -16.29 -18.15
CA THR A 338 -2.15 -16.41 -19.21
C THR A 338 -1.57 -17.13 -20.42
N PRO A 339 -2.40 -17.77 -21.25
CA PRO A 339 -1.94 -18.36 -22.51
C PRO A 339 -1.25 -17.36 -23.44
N GLU A 340 -1.75 -16.12 -23.49
CA GLU A 340 -1.33 -15.12 -24.47
C GLU A 340 -0.04 -14.40 -24.08
N PHE A 341 0.15 -14.11 -22.79
CA PHE A 341 1.24 -13.23 -22.31
C PHE A 341 2.17 -13.93 -21.32
N GLY A 342 1.90 -15.19 -20.97
CA GLY A 342 2.56 -15.83 -19.85
C GLY A 342 2.34 -15.00 -18.56
N PRO A 343 3.38 -14.68 -17.77
CA PRO A 343 3.28 -13.79 -16.63
C PRO A 343 3.56 -12.30 -16.94
N ARG A 344 3.74 -11.93 -18.22
CA ARG A 344 4.19 -10.60 -18.68
C ARG A 344 3.08 -9.55 -18.67
N GLN A 345 2.34 -9.41 -17.58
CA GLN A 345 1.23 -8.45 -17.47
C GLN A 345 1.17 -7.71 -16.13
N ARG A 346 0.42 -6.60 -16.14
CA ARG A 346 -0.04 -5.88 -14.95
C ARG A 346 -1.56 -5.87 -14.91
N LEU A 347 -2.08 -5.90 -13.68
CA LEU A 347 -3.51 -6.01 -13.41
C LEU A 347 -3.98 -4.75 -12.68
N SER A 348 -5.19 -4.31 -13.02
CA SER A 348 -5.99 -3.37 -12.25
C SER A 348 -7.43 -3.86 -12.24
N ILE A 349 -8.28 -3.27 -11.42
CA ILE A 349 -9.70 -3.61 -11.43
C ILE A 349 -10.58 -2.36 -11.49
N ILE A 350 -11.82 -2.54 -11.91
CA ILE A 350 -12.92 -1.61 -11.67
C ILE A 350 -13.98 -2.38 -10.88
N ALA A 351 -14.23 -2.01 -9.64
CA ALA A 351 -15.39 -2.52 -8.92
C ALA A 351 -16.62 -1.68 -9.30
N THR A 352 -17.76 -2.30 -9.56
CA THR A 352 -18.93 -1.62 -10.12
C THR A 352 -20.27 -2.14 -9.58
N SER A 353 -21.29 -1.26 -9.60
CA SER A 353 -22.67 -1.59 -9.25
C SER A 353 -23.34 -2.57 -10.22
N ILE A 354 -22.79 -2.79 -11.42
CA ILE A 354 -23.38 -3.69 -12.42
C ILE A 354 -23.38 -5.13 -11.89
N GLU A 355 -24.55 -5.75 -11.84
CA GLU A 355 -24.79 -7.11 -11.35
C GLU A 355 -24.82 -8.16 -12.46
N ASN A 356 -25.13 -7.77 -13.69
CA ASN A 356 -25.28 -8.66 -14.84
C ASN A 356 -24.06 -8.62 -15.78
N LEU A 357 -22.85 -8.46 -15.21
CA LEU A 357 -21.61 -8.62 -15.96
C LEU A 357 -21.52 -10.04 -16.55
N PRO A 358 -20.86 -10.24 -17.70
CA PRO A 358 -20.68 -11.56 -18.30
C PRO A 358 -19.60 -12.35 -17.53
N PHE A 359 -19.96 -12.79 -16.32
CA PHE A 359 -19.09 -13.60 -15.47
C PHE A 359 -18.71 -14.90 -16.16
N ASN A 360 -17.53 -15.42 -15.83
CA ASN A 360 -17.14 -16.76 -16.25
C ASN A 360 -18.17 -17.77 -15.73
N ALA A 361 -18.87 -18.44 -16.66
CA ALA A 361 -19.90 -19.42 -16.33
C ALA A 361 -19.30 -20.80 -15.97
N ASP A 362 -18.03 -21.04 -16.33
CA ASP A 362 -17.36 -22.29 -16.04
C ASP A 362 -16.95 -22.36 -14.56
N PRO A 363 -17.50 -23.32 -13.78
CA PRO A 363 -17.06 -23.56 -12.41
C PRO A 363 -15.60 -24.02 -12.34
N GLU A 364 -15.10 -24.68 -13.39
CA GLU A 364 -13.70 -25.00 -13.56
C GLU A 364 -13.02 -23.86 -14.35
N ASN A 365 -11.87 -23.38 -13.88
CA ASN A 365 -11.14 -22.39 -14.68
C ASN A 365 -10.50 -23.12 -15.87
N PRO A 366 -10.69 -22.67 -17.13
CA PRO A 366 -10.19 -23.35 -18.33
C PRO A 366 -8.65 -23.40 -18.40
N HIS A 367 -7.96 -22.64 -17.56
CA HIS A 367 -6.50 -22.56 -17.48
C HIS A 367 -5.90 -23.33 -16.30
N SER A 368 -6.69 -24.15 -15.59
CA SER A 368 -6.21 -24.96 -14.45
C SER A 368 -5.03 -25.87 -14.80
N TRP A 369 -4.90 -26.30 -16.07
CA TRP A 369 -3.77 -27.08 -16.60
C TRP A 369 -2.39 -26.45 -16.35
N ILE A 370 -2.31 -25.13 -16.19
CA ILE A 370 -1.07 -24.41 -15.86
C ILE A 370 -0.51 -24.87 -14.52
N LYS A 371 -1.37 -25.31 -13.58
CA LYS A 371 -0.96 -25.92 -12.31
C LYS A 371 -0.07 -27.13 -12.56
N ASP A 372 -0.52 -28.05 -13.40
CA ASP A 372 0.15 -29.31 -13.67
C ASP A 372 1.42 -29.10 -14.50
N PHE A 373 1.38 -28.14 -15.43
CA PHE A 373 2.57 -27.67 -16.13
C PHE A 373 3.62 -27.12 -15.16
N CYS A 374 3.23 -26.22 -14.25
CA CYS A 374 4.13 -25.66 -13.24
C CYS A 374 4.70 -26.72 -12.30
N GLN A 375 3.97 -27.81 -12.06
CA GLN A 375 4.44 -28.89 -11.20
C GLN A 375 5.67 -29.61 -11.78
N LYS A 376 5.69 -29.79 -13.11
CA LYS A 376 6.75 -30.49 -13.86
C LYS A 376 7.92 -29.56 -14.27
N CYS A 377 7.66 -28.28 -14.51
CA CYS A 377 8.64 -27.33 -15.05
C CYS A 377 9.73 -26.92 -14.03
N GLY A 378 9.40 -26.07 -13.04
CA GLY A 378 10.36 -25.62 -12.02
C GLY A 378 11.44 -24.63 -12.49
N GLU A 379 11.41 -24.13 -13.73
CA GLU A 379 12.44 -23.19 -14.24
C GLU A 379 12.54 -21.89 -13.43
N CYS A 380 11.40 -21.33 -13.00
CA CYS A 380 11.39 -20.16 -12.13
C CYS A 380 12.10 -20.41 -10.78
N ILE A 381 12.03 -21.63 -10.23
CA ILE A 381 12.73 -22.00 -8.98
C ILE A 381 14.24 -21.96 -9.21
N LYS A 382 14.70 -22.55 -10.31
CA LYS A 382 16.13 -22.59 -10.67
C LYS A 382 16.68 -21.20 -10.94
N GLY A 383 15.93 -20.36 -11.66
CA GLY A 383 16.36 -19.02 -12.04
C GLY A 383 16.33 -17.99 -10.89
N CYS A 384 15.63 -18.23 -9.78
CA CYS A 384 15.43 -17.22 -8.76
C CYS A 384 16.74 -16.87 -7.99
N PRO A 385 17.31 -15.65 -8.12
CA PRO A 385 18.57 -15.28 -7.46
C PRO A 385 18.44 -15.27 -5.93
N GLY A 386 17.24 -15.03 -5.41
CA GLY A 386 16.97 -15.03 -3.99
C GLY A 386 16.64 -16.41 -3.42
N LYS A 387 16.50 -17.45 -4.26
CA LYS A 387 15.91 -18.74 -3.86
C LYS A 387 14.58 -18.56 -3.11
N ALA A 388 13.80 -17.57 -3.56
CA ALA A 388 12.57 -17.12 -2.93
C ALA A 388 11.35 -17.91 -3.42
N ILE A 389 11.46 -18.59 -4.56
CA ILE A 389 10.40 -19.42 -5.13
C ILE A 389 10.57 -20.86 -4.62
N LEU A 390 9.62 -21.33 -3.83
CA LEU A 390 9.66 -22.60 -3.14
C LEU A 390 9.00 -23.71 -3.96
N LYS A 391 9.54 -24.93 -3.87
CA LYS A 391 8.94 -26.11 -4.51
C LYS A 391 7.58 -26.46 -3.92
N GLN A 392 7.49 -26.43 -2.58
CA GLN A 392 6.24 -26.60 -1.85
C GLN A 392 5.62 -25.25 -1.50
N PRO A 393 4.29 -25.10 -1.57
CA PRO A 393 3.65 -23.85 -1.23
C PRO A 393 3.64 -23.63 0.29
N LEU A 394 3.77 -22.36 0.68
CA LEU A 394 3.41 -21.89 2.01
C LEU A 394 1.89 -21.79 2.09
N ILE A 395 1.29 -22.53 3.02
CA ILE A 395 -0.13 -22.42 3.35
C ILE A 395 -0.32 -21.20 4.25
N LYS A 396 -1.30 -20.37 3.90
CA LYS A 396 -1.73 -19.20 4.66
C LYS A 396 -3.23 -19.29 4.85
N ASP A 397 -3.76 -18.57 5.84
CA ASP A 397 -5.22 -18.48 6.07
C ASP A 397 -5.99 -17.96 4.84
N THR A 398 -5.28 -17.29 3.93
CA THR A 398 -5.85 -16.59 2.77
C THR A 398 -5.58 -17.32 1.44
N GLY A 399 -5.14 -18.59 1.50
CA GLY A 399 -4.75 -19.41 0.36
C GLY A 399 -3.30 -19.88 0.45
N HIS A 400 -2.65 -20.12 -0.69
CA HIS A 400 -1.28 -20.60 -0.71
C HIS A 400 -0.39 -19.73 -1.61
N THR A 401 0.90 -19.68 -1.30
CA THR A 401 1.89 -19.00 -2.15
C THR A 401 3.20 -19.76 -2.12
N HIS A 402 3.89 -19.79 -3.25
CA HIS A 402 5.24 -20.35 -3.34
C HIS A 402 6.34 -19.31 -3.05
N ILE A 403 5.98 -18.06 -2.72
CA ILE A 403 6.95 -16.97 -2.60
C ILE A 403 7.26 -16.65 -1.13
N ASP A 404 8.54 -16.77 -0.79
CA ASP A 404 9.12 -16.24 0.44
C ASP A 404 9.57 -14.78 0.23
N ASN A 405 8.76 -13.83 0.71
CA ASN A 405 9.04 -12.41 0.56
C ASN A 405 10.31 -11.96 1.30
N SER A 406 10.72 -12.65 2.37
CA SER A 406 11.95 -12.32 3.11
C SER A 406 13.20 -12.54 2.24
N LYS A 407 13.12 -13.49 1.31
CA LYS A 407 14.16 -13.80 0.32
C LYS A 407 13.99 -13.03 -0.98
N CYS A 408 12.75 -12.76 -1.38
CA CYS A 408 12.45 -12.03 -2.61
C CYS A 408 12.85 -10.55 -2.51
N PHE A 409 12.46 -9.86 -1.44
CA PHE A 409 12.62 -8.41 -1.33
C PHE A 409 14.07 -7.91 -1.37
N PRO A 410 15.04 -8.55 -0.69
CA PRO A 410 16.44 -8.13 -0.79
C PRO A 410 16.94 -8.11 -2.24
N GLN A 411 16.67 -9.16 -3.01
CA GLN A 411 17.05 -9.22 -4.43
C GLN A 411 16.20 -8.29 -5.29
N PHE A 412 14.90 -8.18 -5.01
CA PHE A 412 14.02 -7.25 -5.69
C PHE A 412 14.52 -5.80 -5.61
N TYR A 413 15.02 -5.35 -4.45
CA TYR A 413 15.57 -4.00 -4.33
C TYR A 413 16.92 -3.83 -5.03
N LYS A 414 17.79 -4.84 -4.91
CA LYS A 414 19.12 -4.84 -5.53
C LYS A 414 19.03 -4.88 -7.06
N GLU A 415 18.20 -5.78 -7.58
CA GLU A 415 18.08 -6.14 -9.00
C GLU A 415 16.90 -5.45 -9.70
N ASN A 416 16.72 -4.15 -9.45
CA ASN A 416 15.76 -3.29 -10.16
C ASN A 416 14.34 -3.90 -10.30
N ALA A 417 13.78 -4.39 -9.20
CA ALA A 417 12.42 -4.95 -9.09
C ALA A 417 12.18 -6.31 -9.78
N CYS A 418 13.24 -7.08 -10.03
CA CYS A 418 13.32 -8.46 -10.53
C CYS A 418 12.01 -9.14 -11.05
N THR A 419 11.95 -9.45 -12.35
CA THR A 419 10.87 -10.19 -13.05
C THR A 419 11.43 -11.25 -14.01
N LEU A 420 12.43 -11.97 -13.48
CA LEU A 420 13.15 -13.16 -13.96
C LEU A 420 12.95 -13.69 -15.39
N TYR A 421 13.99 -13.52 -16.23
CA TYR A 421 14.73 -14.68 -16.77
C TYR A 421 16.16 -14.29 -17.17
N ALA A 422 17.13 -15.14 -16.77
CA ALA A 422 18.59 -15.01 -16.77
C ALA A 422 19.19 -14.41 -15.49
#